data_AF-A0A7Y6UN28-F1
#
_entry.id   AF-A0A7Y6UN28-F1
#
_cell.length_a   1.000
_cell.length_b   1.000
_cell.length_c   1.000
_cell.angle_alpha   90.00
_cell.angle_beta   90.00
_cell.angle_gamma   90.00
#
_symmetry.space_group_name_H-M   'P 1'
#
loop_
_entity.id
_entity.type
_entity.pdbx_description
1 polymer ?
#
loop_
_entity_poly.entity_id
_entity_poly.type
_entity_poly.pdbx_seq_one_letter_code
_entity_poly.pdbx_strand_id
1 'polypeptide(L)' 'MSDTGGKDGIWKNFRAEEAVTAAIDLYGPQAATAAAYCALDAWTEARSDDYKFWFGVFSKLRDRRTT' A
#
# COMPACT_ATOMS: atom_id res chain seq x y z
N MET A 1 6.28 23.08 -15.12
CA MET A 1 6.35 21.62 -15.26
C MET A 1 7.19 21.11 -14.10
N SER A 2 6.60 20.18 -13.34
CA SER A 2 6.84 20.00 -11.91
C SER A 2 8.25 19.53 -11.54
N ASP A 3 8.71 20.07 -10.41
CA ASP A 3 9.93 19.75 -9.69
C ASP A 3 10.00 18.24 -9.40
N THR A 4 10.95 17.57 -10.05
CA THR A 4 11.30 16.17 -9.80
C THR A 4 12.30 16.10 -8.66
N GLY A 5 11.88 16.46 -7.45
CA GLY A 5 12.72 16.41 -6.25
C GLY A 5 12.06 15.60 -5.15
N GLY A 6 12.48 14.34 -4.95
CA GLY A 6 12.21 13.57 -3.73
C GLY A 6 11.40 12.26 -3.86
N LYS A 7 11.42 11.56 -5.00
CA LYS A 7 10.74 10.25 -5.18
C LYS A 7 11.69 9.05 -5.14
N ASP A 8 12.74 9.12 -4.34
CA ASP A 8 13.47 7.95 -3.85
C ASP A 8 12.63 7.21 -2.80
N GLY A 9 11.48 6.69 -3.26
CA GLY A 9 10.58 5.76 -2.59
C GLY A 9 10.27 6.08 -1.14
N ILE A 10 9.21 6.86 -0.90
CA ILE A 10 8.56 7.03 0.43
C ILE A 10 8.44 5.68 1.16
N TRP A 11 8.19 4.62 0.39
CA TRP A 11 7.96 3.26 0.85
C TRP A 11 9.22 2.38 0.96
N LYS A 12 10.42 2.85 0.57
CA LYS A 12 11.67 2.07 0.68
C LYS A 12 12.02 1.72 2.12
N ASN A 13 11.66 2.61 3.06
CA ASN A 13 11.92 2.42 4.49
C ASN A 13 10.73 1.83 5.25
N PHE A 14 9.53 1.77 4.63
CA PHE A 14 8.33 1.28 5.30
C PHE A 14 8.20 -0.23 5.15
N ARG A 15 8.13 -0.95 6.27
CA ARG A 15 7.94 -2.40 6.24
C ARG A 15 6.50 -2.71 5.91
N ALA A 16 6.26 -3.54 4.91
CA ALA A 16 4.91 -3.96 4.52
C ALA A 16 4.11 -4.54 5.69
N GLU A 17 4.75 -5.17 6.68
CA GLU A 17 4.07 -5.67 7.89
C GLU A 17 3.54 -4.56 8.80
N GLU A 18 4.26 -3.45 8.94
CA GLU A 18 3.81 -2.31 9.75
C GLU A 18 2.60 -1.65 9.09
N ALA A 19 2.60 -1.52 7.77
CA ALA A 19 1.45 -1.02 7.03
C ALA A 19 0.26 -1.99 7.04
N VAL A 20 0.49 -3.30 7.09
CA VAL A 20 -0.57 -4.30 7.30
C VAL A 20 -1.22 -4.10 8.67
N THR A 21 -0.42 -4.00 9.74
CA THR A 21 -0.93 -3.75 11.09
C THR A 21 -1.69 -2.43 11.16
N ALA A 22 -1.10 -1.34 10.66
CA ALA A 22 -1.75 -0.03 10.64
C ALA A 22 -3.05 -0.03 9.83
N ALA A 23 -3.11 -0.75 8.71
CA ALA A 23 -4.33 -0.87 7.91
C ALA A 23 -5.42 -1.65 8.67
N ILE A 24 -5.06 -2.70 9.41
CA ILE A 24 -6.00 -3.44 10.27
C ILE A 24 -6.49 -2.53 11.40
N ASP A 25 -5.61 -1.80 12.06
CA ASP A 25 -5.98 -0.92 13.17
C ASP A 25 -6.90 0.22 12.73
N LEU A 26 -6.66 0.77 11.53
CA LEU A 26 -7.41 1.92 11.00
C LEU A 26 -8.72 1.52 10.32
N TYR A 27 -8.73 0.43 9.55
CA TYR A 27 -9.85 0.06 8.66
C TYR A 27 -10.53 -1.26 9.08
N GLY A 28 -9.96 -2.01 10.02
CA GLY A 28 -10.51 -3.26 10.52
C GLY A 28 -10.82 -4.26 9.39
N PRO A 29 -12.06 -4.76 9.28
CA PRO A 29 -12.45 -5.70 8.22
C PRO A 29 -12.25 -5.19 6.79
N GLN A 30 -12.16 -3.88 6.60
CA GLN A 30 -12.00 -3.25 5.28
C GLN A 30 -10.54 -2.98 4.91
N ALA A 31 -9.57 -3.36 5.75
CA ALA A 31 -8.15 -3.12 5.51
C ALA A 31 -7.67 -3.59 4.13
N ALA A 32 -8.08 -4.79 3.70
CA ALA A 32 -7.72 -5.31 2.38
C ALA A 32 -8.30 -4.44 1.24
N THR A 33 -9.55 -4.01 1.37
CA THR A 33 -10.21 -3.14 0.39
C THR A 33 -9.53 -1.79 0.30
N ALA A 34 -9.16 -1.20 1.44
CA ALA A 34 -8.43 0.06 1.50
C ALA A 34 -7.05 -0.06 0.82
N ALA A 35 -6.29 -1.12 1.13
CA ALA A 35 -4.99 -1.36 0.49
C ALA A 35 -5.11 -1.57 -1.03
N ALA A 36 -6.14 -2.29 -1.49
CA ALA A 36 -6.42 -2.47 -2.91
C ALA A 36 -6.75 -1.15 -3.61
N TYR A 37 -7.56 -0.29 -2.97
CA TYR A 37 -7.87 1.04 -3.48
C TYR A 37 -6.62 1.90 -3.60
N CYS A 38 -5.76 1.94 -2.58
CA CYS A 38 -4.49 2.68 -2.63
C CYS A 38 -3.55 2.17 -3.72
N ALA A 39 -3.52 0.85 -3.96
CA ALA A 39 -2.75 0.29 -5.07
C ALA A 39 -3.29 0.76 -6.43
N LEU A 40 -4.61 0.70 -6.65
CA LEU A 40 -5.23 1.15 -7.90
C LEU A 40 -5.02 2.64 -8.15
N ASP A 41 -5.20 3.48 -7.11
CA ASP A 41 -4.94 4.92 -7.18
C ASP A 41 -3.50 5.21 -7.59
N ALA A 42 -2.52 4.56 -6.94
CA ALA A 42 -1.11 4.66 -7.31
C ALA A 42 -0.80 4.20 -8.73
N TRP A 43 -1.48 3.16 -9.22
CA TRP A 43 -1.36 2.71 -10.60
C TRP A 43 -1.88 3.76 -11.60
N THR A 44 -3.03 4.38 -11.33
CA THR A 44 -3.58 5.44 -12.20
C THR A 44 -2.69 6.68 -12.28
N GLU A 45 -1.93 6.97 -11.23
CA GLU A 45 -0.96 8.06 -11.19
C GLU A 45 0.45 7.66 -11.64
N ALA A 46 0.64 6.46 -12.20
CA ALA A 46 1.94 5.90 -12.60
C ALA A 46 3.00 5.87 -11.47
N ARG A 47 2.56 5.87 -10.20
CA ARG A 47 3.41 5.72 -9.01
C ARG A 47 3.74 4.24 -8.79
N SER A 48 4.68 3.73 -9.58
CA SER A 48 5.00 2.29 -9.63
C SER A 48 5.47 1.70 -8.29
N ASP A 49 6.22 2.46 -7.49
CA ASP A 49 6.73 1.97 -6.20
C ASP A 49 5.62 1.89 -5.15
N ASP A 50 4.77 2.90 -5.09
CA ASP A 50 3.56 2.95 -4.25
C ASP A 50 2.59 1.82 -4.61
N TYR A 51 2.36 1.58 -5.91
CA TYR A 51 1.55 0.45 -6.37
C TYR A 51 2.09 -0.88 -5.84
N LYS A 52 3.38 -1.15 -6.01
CA LYS A 52 4.01 -2.41 -5.55
C LYS A 52 3.90 -2.56 -4.04
N PHE A 53 4.10 -1.47 -3.29
CA PHE A 53 3.98 -1.47 -1.84
C PHE A 53 2.56 -1.83 -1.40
N TRP A 54 1.55 -1.08 -1.86
CA TRP A 54 0.15 -1.30 -1.48
C TRP A 54 -0.38 -2.64 -1.95
N PHE A 55 0.05 -3.11 -3.12
CA PHE A 55 -0.26 -4.45 -3.60
C PHE A 55 0.33 -5.54 -2.70
N GLY A 56 1.55 -5.33 -2.18
CA GLY A 56 2.16 -6.21 -1.18
C GLY A 56 1.38 -6.24 0.13
N VAL A 57 0.96 -5.08 0.63
CA VAL A 57 0.09 -4.96 1.82
C VAL A 57 -1.24 -5.68 1.61
N PHE A 58 -1.90 -5.45 0.46
CA PHE A 58 -3.14 -6.13 0.09
C PHE A 58 -3.00 -7.64 0.07
N SER A 59 -1.94 -8.16 -0.57
CA SER A 59 -1.69 -9.60 -0.66
C SER A 59 -1.57 -10.23 0.73
N LYS A 60 -0.80 -9.61 1.63
CA LYS A 60 -0.67 -10.07 3.02
C LYS A 60 -1.99 -10.02 3.80
N LEU A 61 -2.77 -8.96 3.63
CA LEU A 61 -4.08 -8.84 4.29
C LEU A 61 -5.06 -9.91 3.81
N ARG A 62 -5.06 -10.21 2.51
CA ARG A 62 -5.90 -11.25 1.93
C ARG A 62 -5.54 -12.63 2.48
N ASP A 63 -4.25 -12.96 2.52
CA ASP A 63 -3.78 -14.27 2.98
C ASP A 63 -4.09 -14.49 4.47
N ARG A 64 -4.10 -13.41 5.27
CA ARG A 64 -4.53 -13.43 6.70
C ARG A 64 -6.04 -13.58 6.90
N ARG A 65 -6.87 -13.26 5.90
CA ARG A 65 -8.34 -13.46 5.96
C ARG A 65 -8.75 -14.91 5.70
N THR A 66 -7.86 -15.70 5.11
CA THR A 66 -8.12 -17.09 4.71
C THR A 66 -7.67 -18.13 5.72
N THR A 67 -7.16 -17.72 6.89
CA THR A 67 -6.87 -18.59 8.06
C THR A 67 -7.86 -18.28 9.18
#